data_AF-A0A3D3R7C9-F1
#
_entry.id   AF-A0A3D3R7C9-F1
#
_cell.length_a   1.000
_cell.length_b   1.000
_cell.length_c   1.000
_cell.angle_alpha   90.00
_cell.angle_beta   90.00
_cell.angle_gamma   90.00
#
_symmetry.space_group_name_H-M   'P 1'
#
loop_
_entity.id
_entity.type
_entity.pdbx_description
1 polymer ?
#
loop_
_entity_poly.entity_id
_entity_poly.type
_entity_poly.pdbx_seq_one_letter_code
_entity_poly.pdbx_strand_id
1 'polypeptide(L)'
;PEYYPTRHGFDDYLGILYSNDMRPVNLMQGEKLLEYPVIQANLTKRYTERAVKFIQENQEGPFFLYLPHAMPHKPLAASEAFYKKSGAGLYGDVIAELDWSVGEIFKTLRELNLDENTLVIFASDNGPWFGGNTAGLSGMKSTAWEGGLRVPMIARWPGKIPPRQVIDTVCGSIDVFPTILKQAGIPVPADRVIDGKDLFPVLTKQAPTPHQALYSMKGNSLFTVRSGPWKLHVKPSPRQVLAGKGKNWIDPRGPDGVTIIAPYEQAMPDQQPGIHNGDQPVPMMLFNLQQDIAEQDNVADEHPEVVARLMKLYHEMQAEVPASIRNYK
;
A
#
# COMPACT_ATOMS: atom_id res chain seq x y z
N PRO A 1 10.85 -6.37 21.69
CA PRO A 1 9.88 -6.59 22.79
C PRO A 1 8.79 -5.51 22.93
N GLU A 2 9.05 -4.25 22.58
CA GLU A 2 8.07 -3.16 22.71
C GLU A 2 7.05 -3.07 21.55
N TYR A 3 7.42 -3.53 20.36
CA TYR A 3 6.66 -3.31 19.12
C TYR A 3 5.75 -4.49 18.71
N TYR A 4 5.38 -5.37 19.64
CA TYR A 4 4.47 -6.48 19.32
C TYR A 4 3.04 -5.97 19.10
N PRO A 5 2.31 -6.43 18.08
CA PRO A 5 0.92 -6.01 17.85
C PRO A 5 0.01 -6.20 19.08
N THR A 6 0.25 -7.25 19.89
CA THR A 6 -0.46 -7.52 21.14
C THR A 6 -0.26 -6.48 22.24
N ARG A 7 0.71 -5.57 22.07
CA ARG A 7 0.95 -4.43 22.96
C ARG A 7 0.41 -3.11 22.40
N HIS A 8 -0.17 -3.14 21.20
CA HIS A 8 -0.71 -1.98 20.47
C HIS A 8 -2.18 -2.20 20.09
N GLY A 9 -2.93 -2.93 20.92
CA GLY A 9 -4.39 -3.05 20.83
C GLY A 9 -4.93 -4.26 20.06
N PHE A 10 -4.09 -5.16 19.55
CA PHE A 10 -4.55 -6.42 18.96
C PHE A 10 -4.68 -7.52 20.01
N ASP A 11 -5.82 -8.20 20.08
CA ASP A 11 -6.02 -9.32 21.01
C ASP A 11 -5.29 -10.61 20.59
N ASP A 12 -5.04 -10.77 19.28
CA ASP A 12 -4.30 -11.90 18.72
C ASP A 12 -3.41 -11.48 17.55
N TYR A 13 -2.37 -12.27 17.30
CA TYR A 13 -1.41 -12.03 16.23
C TYR A 13 -0.79 -13.34 15.71
N LEU A 14 -0.75 -13.48 14.38
CA LEU A 14 0.08 -14.46 13.69
C LEU A 14 0.79 -13.76 12.54
N GLY A 15 2.12 -13.75 12.54
CA GLY A 15 2.86 -13.14 11.45
C GLY A 15 4.34 -12.91 11.74
N ILE A 16 5.05 -12.44 10.72
CA ILE A 16 6.42 -11.92 10.83
C ILE A 16 6.37 -10.46 11.31
N LEU A 17 7.28 -10.07 12.21
CA LEU A 17 7.25 -8.72 12.83
C LEU A 17 7.79 -7.59 11.94
N TYR A 18 8.32 -7.92 10.78
CA TYR A 18 9.00 -7.01 9.88
C TYR A 18 9.03 -7.59 8.47
N SER A 19 9.57 -6.84 7.52
CA SER A 19 9.70 -7.25 6.13
C SER A 19 10.38 -8.62 5.98
N ASN A 20 9.90 -9.44 5.05
CA ASN A 20 10.35 -10.81 4.83
C ASN A 20 11.78 -10.94 4.26
N ASP A 21 12.42 -9.81 3.95
CA ASP A 21 13.83 -9.69 3.61
C ASP A 21 14.74 -9.32 4.78
N MET A 22 14.20 -9.04 5.96
CA MET A 22 14.96 -8.84 7.19
C MET A 22 15.21 -10.17 7.90
N ARG A 23 16.31 -10.29 8.66
CA ARG A 23 16.75 -11.55 9.29
C ARG A 23 16.86 -11.44 10.81
N PRO A 24 16.54 -12.52 11.57
CA PRO A 24 15.97 -13.80 11.11
C PRO A 24 14.49 -13.69 10.69
N VAL A 25 13.98 -14.47 9.73
CA VAL A 25 12.54 -14.42 9.39
C VAL A 25 11.75 -15.32 10.35
N ASN A 26 11.29 -14.74 11.46
CA ASN A 26 10.58 -15.46 12.50
C ASN A 26 9.07 -15.35 12.33
N LEU A 27 8.37 -16.49 12.25
CA LEU A 27 6.92 -16.52 12.40
C LEU A 27 6.57 -16.50 13.88
N MET A 28 5.78 -15.51 14.29
CA MET A 28 5.36 -15.33 15.68
C MET A 28 3.87 -15.65 15.84
N GLN A 29 3.51 -16.19 17.00
CA GLN A 29 2.12 -16.28 17.46
C GLN A 29 2.00 -15.56 18.80
N GLY A 30 1.22 -14.46 18.82
CA GLY A 30 1.30 -13.46 19.88
C GLY A 30 2.74 -12.97 20.04
N GLU A 31 3.29 -13.14 21.24
CA GLU A 31 4.68 -12.79 21.55
C GLU A 31 5.65 -13.99 21.53
N LYS A 32 5.20 -15.17 21.11
CA LYS A 32 5.98 -16.41 21.10
C LYS A 32 6.50 -16.72 19.70
N LEU A 33 7.75 -17.17 19.62
CA LEU A 33 8.29 -17.74 18.39
C LEU A 33 7.55 -19.04 18.07
N LEU A 34 6.89 -19.09 16.92
CA LEU A 34 6.18 -20.28 16.45
C LEU A 34 7.08 -21.13 15.55
N GLU A 35 7.79 -20.50 14.60
CA GLU A 35 8.59 -21.22 13.62
C GLU A 35 9.81 -20.42 13.18
N TYR A 36 10.97 -21.09 13.16
CA TYR A 36 12.20 -20.67 12.50
C TYR A 36 13.04 -21.90 12.11
N PRO A 37 13.58 -21.97 10.89
CA PRO A 37 13.34 -21.06 9.78
C PRO A 37 11.91 -21.21 9.23
N VAL A 38 11.29 -20.09 8.85
CA VAL A 38 9.96 -20.13 8.24
C VAL A 38 10.03 -20.52 6.77
N ILE A 39 9.10 -21.35 6.33
CA ILE A 39 8.87 -21.60 4.90
C ILE A 39 8.03 -20.45 4.34
N GLN A 40 8.68 -19.43 3.77
CA GLN A 40 7.99 -18.21 3.30
C GLN A 40 6.91 -18.48 2.25
N ALA A 41 7.09 -19.52 1.42
CA ALA A 41 6.10 -19.97 0.44
C ALA A 41 4.73 -20.29 1.07
N ASN A 42 4.67 -20.61 2.36
CA ASN A 42 3.43 -20.95 3.05
C ASN A 42 2.83 -19.77 3.83
N LEU A 43 3.46 -18.59 3.84
CA LEU A 43 2.99 -17.46 4.67
C LEU A 43 1.61 -16.96 4.23
N THR A 44 1.35 -16.84 2.92
CA THR A 44 0.05 -16.41 2.42
C THR A 44 -1.04 -17.35 2.94
N LYS A 45 -0.91 -18.66 2.67
CA LYS A 45 -1.82 -19.69 3.17
C LYS A 45 -2.01 -19.65 4.69
N ARG A 46 -0.93 -19.57 5.48
CA ARG A 46 -1.05 -19.55 6.95
C ARG A 46 -1.79 -18.32 7.47
N TYR A 47 -1.56 -17.17 6.85
CA TYR A 47 -2.26 -15.94 7.22
C TYR A 47 -3.74 -16.04 6.84
N THR A 48 -4.06 -16.60 5.67
CA THR A 48 -5.45 -16.89 5.25
C THR A 48 -6.14 -17.83 6.22
N GLU A 49 -5.53 -18.96 6.57
CA GLU A 49 -6.09 -19.96 7.49
C GLU A 49 -6.34 -19.35 8.88
N ARG A 50 -5.40 -18.53 9.39
CA ARG A 50 -5.59 -17.82 10.66
C ARG A 50 -6.72 -16.80 10.57
N ALA A 51 -6.82 -16.05 9.49
CA ALA A 51 -7.87 -15.06 9.27
C ALA A 51 -9.26 -15.71 9.20
N VAL A 52 -9.41 -16.81 8.45
CA VAL A 52 -10.64 -17.60 8.41
C VAL A 52 -11.02 -18.10 9.79
N LYS A 53 -10.05 -18.68 10.53
CA LYS A 53 -10.27 -19.14 11.89
C LYS A 53 -10.69 -18.00 12.82
N PHE A 54 -10.08 -16.83 12.69
CA PHE A 54 -10.41 -15.65 13.49
C PHE A 54 -11.85 -15.22 13.27
N ILE A 55 -12.30 -15.15 12.02
CA ILE A 55 -13.69 -14.79 11.68
C ILE A 55 -14.66 -15.81 12.28
N GLN A 56 -14.37 -17.12 12.15
CA GLN A 56 -15.19 -18.19 12.75
C GLN A 56 -15.28 -18.08 14.28
N GLU A 57 -14.16 -17.82 14.94
CA GLU A 57 -14.08 -17.68 16.40
C GLU A 57 -14.82 -16.45 16.93
N ASN A 58 -14.98 -15.40 16.11
CA ASN A 58 -15.53 -14.10 16.51
C ASN A 58 -16.88 -13.78 15.85
N GLN A 59 -17.55 -14.76 15.24
CA GLN A 59 -18.79 -14.55 14.47
C GLN A 59 -19.97 -13.96 15.27
N GLU A 60 -19.96 -14.13 16.60
CA GLU A 60 -21.02 -13.63 17.49
C GLU A 60 -20.85 -12.15 17.87
N GLY A 61 -19.69 -11.55 17.58
CA GLY A 61 -19.36 -10.18 17.98
C GLY A 61 -18.76 -9.35 16.84
N PRO A 62 -18.64 -8.02 17.01
CA PRO A 62 -17.89 -7.20 16.07
C PRO A 62 -16.40 -7.55 16.16
N PHE A 63 -15.75 -7.66 15.00
CA PHE A 63 -14.31 -7.91 14.93
C PHE A 63 -13.62 -6.90 14.01
N PHE A 64 -12.33 -6.69 14.26
CA PHE A 64 -11.43 -5.97 13.37
C PHE A 64 -10.29 -6.91 12.96
N LEU A 65 -10.20 -7.19 11.66
CA LEU A 65 -9.13 -8.01 11.08
C LEU A 65 -8.24 -7.12 10.21
N TYR A 66 -6.97 -7.03 10.60
CA TYR A 66 -5.92 -6.44 9.76
C TYR A 66 -5.02 -7.55 9.22
N LEU A 67 -5.06 -7.76 7.89
CA LEU A 67 -4.38 -8.85 7.20
C LEU A 67 -3.31 -8.33 6.22
N PRO A 68 -2.18 -7.78 6.70
CA PRO A 68 -1.08 -7.38 5.84
C PRO A 68 -0.27 -8.61 5.42
N HIS A 69 -0.56 -9.15 4.23
CA HIS A 69 0.24 -10.26 3.69
C HIS A 69 1.70 -9.87 3.51
N ALA A 70 2.61 -10.81 3.78
CA ALA A 70 4.04 -10.63 3.51
C ALA A 70 4.32 -10.54 2.00
N MET A 71 3.57 -11.31 1.21
CA MET A 71 3.58 -11.22 -0.24
C MET A 71 2.71 -10.05 -0.73
N PRO A 72 3.04 -9.36 -1.84
CA PRO A 72 4.07 -9.70 -2.83
C PRO A 72 5.44 -9.03 -2.54
N HIS A 73 5.77 -8.75 -1.28
CA HIS A 73 7.10 -8.20 -0.97
C HIS A 73 8.20 -9.23 -1.27
N LYS A 74 9.34 -8.75 -1.76
CA LYS A 74 10.50 -9.60 -2.05
C LYS A 74 11.22 -10.01 -0.75
N PRO A 75 11.78 -11.23 -0.68
CA PRO A 75 11.82 -12.26 -1.72
C PRO A 75 10.47 -12.93 -1.97
N LEU A 76 10.12 -13.12 -3.23
CA LEU A 76 8.87 -13.77 -3.64
C LEU A 76 8.93 -15.27 -3.38
N ALA A 77 7.82 -15.82 -2.90
CA ALA A 77 7.58 -17.25 -2.81
C ALA A 77 6.06 -17.50 -2.90
N ALA A 78 5.67 -18.57 -3.61
CA ALA A 78 4.30 -19.03 -3.70
C ALA A 78 4.23 -20.47 -3.20
N SER A 79 3.11 -20.86 -2.60
CA SER A 79 2.93 -22.24 -2.15
C SER A 79 2.86 -23.21 -3.34
N GLU A 80 3.08 -24.50 -3.08
CA GLU A 80 3.08 -25.55 -4.11
C GLU A 80 1.79 -25.57 -4.96
N ALA A 81 0.66 -25.20 -4.36
CA ALA A 81 -0.63 -25.13 -5.05
C ALA A 81 -0.69 -24.05 -6.15
N PHE A 82 0.15 -23.00 -6.06
CA PHE A 82 0.16 -21.87 -6.98
C PHE A 82 1.45 -21.74 -7.79
N TYR A 83 2.55 -22.30 -7.29
CA TYR A 83 3.85 -22.21 -7.94
C TYR A 83 3.83 -22.85 -9.35
N LYS A 84 4.19 -22.03 -10.34
CA LYS A 84 4.16 -22.30 -11.79
C LYS A 84 2.77 -22.66 -12.32
N LYS A 85 1.70 -22.08 -11.75
CA LYS A 85 0.31 -22.35 -12.17
C LYS A 85 -0.36 -21.17 -12.87
N SER A 86 0.08 -19.94 -12.64
CA SER A 86 -0.57 -18.75 -13.21
C SER A 86 -0.27 -18.51 -14.69
N GLY A 87 0.85 -19.03 -15.21
CA GLY A 87 1.36 -18.70 -16.54
C GLY A 87 1.98 -17.30 -16.66
N ALA A 88 1.98 -16.51 -15.59
CA ALA A 88 2.53 -15.14 -15.54
C ALA A 88 3.83 -15.05 -14.69
N GLY A 89 4.54 -16.17 -14.55
CA GLY A 89 5.75 -16.30 -13.73
C GLY A 89 5.47 -16.20 -12.22
N LEU A 90 6.54 -16.18 -11.43
CA LEU A 90 6.46 -16.24 -9.97
C LEU A 90 5.63 -15.09 -9.36
N TYR A 91 5.74 -13.88 -9.92
CA TYR A 91 4.92 -12.76 -9.45
C TYR A 91 3.43 -13.04 -9.68
N GLY A 92 3.06 -13.57 -10.85
CA GLY A 92 1.69 -13.98 -11.15
C GLY A 92 1.18 -15.08 -10.22
N ASP A 93 2.03 -16.05 -9.87
CA ASP A 93 1.67 -17.13 -8.93
C ASP A 93 1.37 -16.57 -7.53
N VAL A 94 2.19 -15.61 -7.07
CA VAL A 94 1.97 -14.91 -5.81
C VAL A 94 0.67 -14.10 -5.82
N ILE A 95 0.39 -13.38 -6.90
CA ILE A 95 -0.87 -12.63 -7.03
C ILE A 95 -2.08 -13.56 -7.06
N ALA A 96 -1.99 -14.71 -7.74
CA ALA A 96 -3.05 -15.71 -7.76
C ALA A 96 -3.33 -16.30 -6.36
N GLU A 97 -2.29 -16.53 -5.56
CA GLU A 97 -2.44 -16.99 -4.17
C GLU A 97 -3.06 -15.91 -3.26
N LEU A 98 -2.72 -14.63 -3.47
CA LEU A 98 -3.36 -13.51 -2.76
C LEU A 98 -4.84 -13.36 -3.13
N ASP A 99 -5.18 -13.52 -4.41
CA ASP A 99 -6.58 -13.50 -4.88
C ASP A 99 -7.39 -14.66 -4.27
N TRP A 100 -6.81 -15.87 -4.23
CA TRP A 100 -7.39 -17.00 -3.52
C TRP A 100 -7.61 -16.71 -2.03
N SER A 101 -6.62 -16.10 -1.36
CA SER A 101 -6.73 -15.71 0.06
C SER A 101 -7.96 -14.83 0.29
N VAL A 102 -8.12 -13.78 -0.52
CA VAL A 102 -9.29 -12.89 -0.47
C VAL A 102 -10.59 -13.66 -0.75
N GLY A 103 -10.56 -14.60 -1.70
CA GLY A 103 -11.68 -15.49 -2.00
C GLY A 103 -12.13 -16.33 -0.80
N GLU A 104 -11.20 -16.91 -0.04
CA GLU A 104 -11.51 -17.68 1.17
C GLU A 104 -12.14 -16.80 2.26
N ILE A 105 -11.68 -15.56 2.45
CA ILE A 105 -12.32 -14.61 3.37
C ILE A 105 -13.78 -14.37 2.98
N PHE A 106 -14.06 -14.05 1.71
CA PHE A 106 -15.45 -13.83 1.27
C PHE A 106 -16.31 -15.09 1.33
N LYS A 107 -15.73 -16.27 1.07
CA LYS A 107 -16.42 -17.54 1.24
C LYS A 107 -16.84 -17.72 2.71
N THR A 108 -15.93 -17.55 3.66
CA THR A 108 -16.22 -17.66 5.10
C THR A 108 -17.28 -16.64 5.54
N LEU A 109 -17.16 -15.36 5.14
CA LEU A 109 -18.16 -14.34 5.48
C LEU A 109 -19.57 -14.71 4.99
N ARG A 110 -19.70 -15.33 3.81
CA ARG A 110 -20.99 -15.80 3.29
C ARG A 110 -21.51 -17.03 4.02
N GLU A 111 -20.65 -18.03 4.27
CA GLU A 111 -21.02 -19.25 4.99
C GLU A 111 -21.54 -18.95 6.41
N LEU A 112 -21.00 -17.92 7.04
CA LEU A 112 -21.39 -17.48 8.39
C LEU A 112 -22.48 -16.39 8.38
N ASN A 113 -23.02 -16.00 7.22
CA ASN A 113 -24.01 -14.92 7.06
C ASN A 113 -23.55 -13.56 7.62
N LEU A 114 -22.25 -13.28 7.58
CA LEU A 114 -21.62 -12.03 8.04
C LEU A 114 -21.41 -11.00 6.92
N ASP A 115 -21.61 -11.41 5.67
CA ASP A 115 -21.22 -10.63 4.49
C ASP A 115 -21.89 -9.24 4.43
N GLU A 116 -23.18 -9.13 4.74
CA GLU A 116 -23.91 -7.85 4.76
C GLU A 116 -23.56 -6.96 5.96
N ASN A 117 -22.95 -7.54 7.00
CA ASN A 117 -22.54 -6.82 8.21
C ASN A 117 -21.02 -6.57 8.26
N THR A 118 -20.31 -6.78 7.16
CA THR A 118 -18.85 -6.64 7.11
C THR A 118 -18.42 -5.63 6.06
N LEU A 119 -17.66 -4.62 6.47
CA LEU A 119 -16.89 -3.77 5.56
C LEU A 119 -15.55 -4.43 5.24
N VAL A 120 -15.31 -4.75 3.97
CA VAL A 120 -14.01 -5.24 3.49
C VAL A 120 -13.34 -4.15 2.66
N ILE A 121 -12.11 -3.79 3.03
CA ILE A 121 -11.25 -2.88 2.26
C ILE A 121 -10.00 -3.65 1.84
N PHE A 122 -9.80 -3.79 0.53
CA PHE A 122 -8.56 -4.28 -0.06
C PHE A 122 -7.75 -3.07 -0.55
N ALA A 123 -6.48 -3.00 -0.21
CA ALA A 123 -5.57 -1.95 -0.69
C ALA A 123 -4.12 -2.44 -0.71
N SER A 124 -3.25 -1.70 -1.41
CA SER A 124 -1.80 -1.85 -1.30
C SER A 124 -1.18 -0.69 -0.51
N ASP A 125 -0.02 -0.90 0.10
CA ASP A 125 0.69 0.08 0.93
C ASP A 125 1.59 1.02 0.12
N ASN A 126 1.99 0.65 -1.09
CA ASN A 126 2.72 1.46 -2.07
C ASN A 126 2.63 0.87 -3.48
N GLY A 127 3.15 1.59 -4.47
CA GLY A 127 3.31 1.06 -5.82
C GLY A 127 4.24 -0.16 -5.91
N PRO A 128 4.33 -0.83 -7.06
CA PRO A 128 5.12 -2.05 -7.21
C PRO A 128 6.63 -1.79 -7.08
N TRP A 129 7.35 -2.82 -6.63
CA TRP A 129 8.79 -2.96 -6.87
C TRP A 129 9.04 -3.75 -8.17
N PHE A 130 10.30 -4.05 -8.50
CA PHE A 130 10.65 -4.82 -9.71
C PHE A 130 9.88 -6.14 -9.81
N GLY A 131 9.37 -6.45 -11.00
CA GLY A 131 8.53 -7.62 -11.28
C GLY A 131 7.02 -7.38 -11.16
N GLY A 132 6.61 -6.29 -10.50
CA GLY A 132 5.22 -5.81 -10.56
C GLY A 132 4.97 -4.98 -11.81
N ASN A 133 3.82 -4.31 -11.87
CA ASN A 133 3.43 -3.45 -12.98
C ASN A 133 2.64 -2.25 -12.48
N THR A 134 2.95 -1.06 -12.99
CA THR A 134 2.27 0.20 -12.63
C THR A 134 1.08 0.51 -13.54
N ALA A 135 0.82 -0.31 -14.55
CA ALA A 135 -0.17 -0.07 -15.60
C ALA A 135 0.04 1.24 -16.38
N GLY A 136 1.31 1.60 -16.62
CA GLY A 136 1.69 2.77 -17.43
C GLY A 136 1.94 4.05 -16.64
N LEU A 137 1.95 4.01 -15.31
CA LEU A 137 2.30 5.17 -14.48
C LEU A 137 3.82 5.37 -14.39
N SER A 138 4.24 6.61 -14.15
CA SER A 138 5.66 6.93 -13.92
C SER A 138 6.17 6.41 -12.58
N GLY A 139 7.45 6.01 -12.54
CA GLY A 139 8.13 5.63 -11.31
C GLY A 139 7.63 4.32 -10.69
N MET A 140 7.96 4.07 -9.43
CA MET A 140 7.69 2.81 -8.72
C MET A 140 7.77 3.03 -7.21
N LYS A 141 7.67 1.96 -6.40
CA LYS A 141 7.93 2.03 -4.95
C LYS A 141 9.19 2.84 -4.64
N SER A 142 9.13 3.61 -3.55
CA SER A 142 10.17 4.56 -3.09
C SER A 142 10.33 5.85 -3.91
N THR A 143 9.43 6.10 -4.87
CA THR A 143 9.41 7.35 -5.66
C THR A 143 8.10 8.12 -5.42
N ALA A 144 8.10 9.42 -5.72
CA ALA A 144 6.94 10.30 -5.51
C ALA A 144 6.02 10.42 -6.74
N TRP A 145 6.29 9.64 -7.78
CA TRP A 145 5.47 9.53 -8.98
C TRP A 145 4.22 8.69 -8.73
N GLU A 146 3.21 8.80 -9.59
CA GLU A 146 1.94 8.06 -9.47
C GLU A 146 2.17 6.55 -9.38
N GLY A 147 3.15 5.99 -10.10
CA GLY A 147 3.49 4.57 -10.02
C GLY A 147 4.12 4.14 -8.68
N GLY A 148 4.50 5.08 -7.81
CA GLY A 148 4.93 4.80 -6.44
C GLY A 148 3.85 5.03 -5.37
N LEU A 149 2.87 5.88 -5.66
CA LEU A 149 1.89 6.37 -4.68
C LEU A 149 0.46 5.89 -4.95
N ARG A 150 0.07 5.75 -6.22
CA ARG A 150 -1.26 5.33 -6.63
C ARG A 150 -1.35 3.81 -6.54
N VAL A 151 -2.28 3.34 -5.71
CA VAL A 151 -2.47 1.94 -5.37
C VAL A 151 -3.87 1.46 -5.72
N PRO A 152 -4.08 0.15 -5.98
CA PRO A 152 -5.42 -0.40 -6.04
C PRO A 152 -6.10 -0.25 -4.67
N MET A 153 -7.38 0.13 -4.68
CA MET A 153 -8.24 0.10 -3.50
C MET A 153 -9.64 -0.35 -3.91
N ILE A 154 -10.18 -1.34 -3.21
CA ILE A 154 -11.56 -1.82 -3.38
C ILE A 154 -12.22 -1.84 -2.00
N ALA A 155 -13.38 -1.20 -1.88
CA ALA A 155 -14.21 -1.27 -0.67
C ALA A 155 -15.54 -1.95 -0.99
N ARG A 156 -15.97 -2.87 -0.13
CA ARG A 156 -17.21 -3.62 -0.29
C ARG A 156 -17.95 -3.72 1.04
N TRP A 157 -19.22 -3.33 1.04
CA TRP A 157 -20.15 -3.54 2.14
C TRP A 157 -21.57 -3.69 1.56
N PRO A 158 -22.06 -4.92 1.34
CA PRO A 158 -23.39 -5.16 0.80
C PRO A 158 -24.46 -4.42 1.61
N GLY A 159 -25.46 -3.85 0.92
CA GLY A 159 -26.53 -3.06 1.54
C GLY A 159 -26.13 -1.65 1.98
N LYS A 160 -24.83 -1.33 2.06
CA LYS A 160 -24.35 0.01 2.46
C LYS A 160 -23.59 0.76 1.37
N ILE A 161 -22.66 0.09 0.67
CA ILE A 161 -21.91 0.62 -0.46
C ILE A 161 -22.57 0.12 -1.75
N PRO A 162 -23.02 1.02 -2.66
CA PRO A 162 -23.55 0.61 -3.96
C PRO A 162 -22.54 -0.27 -4.72
N PRO A 163 -22.96 -1.40 -5.30
CA PRO A 163 -22.04 -2.29 -6.00
C PRO A 163 -21.61 -1.70 -7.36
N ARG A 164 -20.48 -2.22 -7.89
CA ARG A 164 -19.99 -1.96 -9.26
C ARG A 164 -19.79 -0.47 -9.58
N GLN A 165 -19.34 0.29 -8.59
CA GLN A 165 -18.98 1.69 -8.79
C GLN A 165 -17.49 1.81 -9.16
N VAL A 166 -17.19 2.80 -10.01
CA VAL A 166 -15.84 3.33 -10.18
C VAL A 166 -15.89 4.76 -9.65
N ILE A 167 -15.01 5.07 -8.70
CA ILE A 167 -14.98 6.37 -8.04
C ILE A 167 -13.61 6.99 -8.29
N ASP A 168 -13.57 8.04 -9.11
CA ASP A 168 -12.33 8.76 -9.46
C ASP A 168 -12.00 9.89 -8.46
N THR A 169 -12.75 9.97 -7.36
CA THR A 169 -12.52 10.96 -6.30
C THR A 169 -11.20 10.69 -5.60
N VAL A 170 -10.34 11.70 -5.53
CA VAL A 170 -9.02 11.60 -4.91
C VAL A 170 -9.15 11.40 -3.40
N CYS A 171 -8.51 10.34 -2.89
CA CYS A 171 -8.42 10.00 -1.46
C CYS A 171 -7.02 9.47 -1.13
N GLY A 172 -6.71 9.35 0.16
CA GLY A 172 -5.46 8.79 0.67
C GLY A 172 -5.70 7.56 1.55
N SER A 173 -4.69 6.69 1.68
CA SER A 173 -4.75 5.55 2.60
C SER A 173 -4.93 5.97 4.07
N ILE A 174 -4.48 7.18 4.42
CA ILE A 174 -4.70 7.84 5.71
C ILE A 174 -6.18 7.96 6.08
N ASP A 175 -7.08 7.93 5.09
CA ASP A 175 -8.52 8.09 5.27
C ASP A 175 -9.20 6.80 5.77
N VAL A 176 -8.54 5.64 5.66
CA VAL A 176 -9.06 4.37 6.16
C VAL A 176 -9.31 4.46 7.67
N PHE A 177 -8.38 5.05 8.42
CA PHE A 177 -8.48 5.15 9.88
C PHE A 177 -9.75 5.88 10.38
N PRO A 178 -10.01 7.15 10.04
CA PRO A 178 -11.25 7.82 10.48
C PRO A 178 -12.51 7.20 9.86
N THR A 179 -12.42 6.60 8.67
CA THR A 179 -13.56 5.88 8.07
C THR A 179 -13.96 4.69 8.92
N ILE A 180 -13.01 3.81 9.31
CA ILE A 180 -13.33 2.64 10.14
C ILE A 180 -13.83 3.04 11.54
N LEU A 181 -13.24 4.06 12.16
CA LEU A 181 -13.67 4.53 13.49
C LEU A 181 -15.13 4.98 13.46
N LYS A 182 -15.50 5.81 12.48
CA LYS A 182 -16.89 6.27 12.36
C LYS A 182 -17.86 5.14 12.08
N GLN A 183 -17.50 4.18 11.23
CA GLN A 183 -18.37 3.02 10.96
C GLN A 183 -18.51 2.10 12.17
N ALA A 184 -17.51 2.06 13.05
CA ALA A 184 -17.56 1.38 14.34
C ALA A 184 -18.25 2.19 15.45
N GLY A 185 -18.70 3.42 15.18
CA GLY A 185 -19.29 4.30 16.21
C GLY A 185 -18.28 4.84 17.22
N ILE A 186 -16.99 4.84 16.88
CA ILE A 186 -15.88 5.31 17.73
C ILE A 186 -15.52 6.75 17.33
N PRO A 187 -15.39 7.68 18.30
CA PRO A 187 -14.96 9.05 18.00
C PRO A 187 -13.52 9.07 17.49
N VAL A 188 -13.26 9.91 16.48
CA VAL A 188 -11.89 10.21 16.05
C VAL A 188 -11.17 10.95 17.18
N PRO A 189 -9.92 10.60 17.52
CA PRO A 189 -9.16 11.30 18.56
C PRO A 189 -9.09 12.80 18.30
N ALA A 190 -9.37 13.60 19.34
CA ALA A 190 -9.33 15.06 19.29
C ALA A 190 -8.08 15.66 19.96
N ASP A 191 -7.21 14.81 20.53
CA ASP A 191 -5.99 15.20 21.23
C ASP A 191 -4.77 15.36 20.31
N ARG A 192 -4.93 15.09 19.01
CA ARG A 192 -3.88 15.16 17.99
C ARG A 192 -4.49 15.46 16.62
N VAL A 193 -3.65 15.91 15.70
CA VAL A 193 -4.05 16.09 14.30
C VAL A 193 -4.24 14.72 13.65
N ILE A 194 -5.37 14.55 12.96
CA ILE A 194 -5.67 13.40 12.11
C ILE A 194 -5.86 13.92 10.68
N ASP A 195 -4.89 13.64 9.82
CA ASP A 195 -4.89 14.10 8.44
C ASP A 195 -6.01 13.44 7.63
N GLY A 196 -6.26 12.16 7.89
CA GLY A 196 -7.28 11.38 7.23
C GLY A 196 -8.68 11.98 7.41
N LYS A 197 -9.56 11.69 6.43
CA LYS A 197 -10.96 12.08 6.41
C LYS A 197 -11.86 10.87 6.21
N ASP A 198 -13.12 11.02 6.53
CA ASP A 198 -14.12 9.96 6.37
C ASP A 198 -14.50 9.78 4.89
N LEU A 199 -14.19 8.61 4.32
CA LEU A 199 -14.53 8.27 2.94
C LEU A 199 -15.92 7.70 2.77
N PHE A 200 -16.66 7.42 3.85
CA PHE A 200 -17.95 6.75 3.70
C PHE A 200 -18.94 7.53 2.81
N PRO A 201 -19.03 8.87 2.87
CA PRO A 201 -19.84 9.64 1.91
C PRO A 201 -19.33 9.54 0.47
N VAL A 202 -18.01 9.44 0.26
CA VAL A 202 -17.41 9.23 -1.07
C VAL A 202 -17.82 7.85 -1.60
N LEU A 203 -17.66 6.80 -0.77
CA LEU A 203 -17.96 5.41 -1.14
C LEU A 203 -19.45 5.14 -1.38
N THR A 204 -20.35 5.83 -0.66
CA THR A 204 -21.79 5.54 -0.71
C THR A 204 -22.59 6.49 -1.58
N LYS A 205 -22.12 7.73 -1.74
CA LYS A 205 -22.85 8.81 -2.43
C LYS A 205 -22.02 9.52 -3.50
N GLN A 206 -20.80 9.05 -3.77
CA GLN A 206 -19.85 9.70 -4.67
C GLN A 206 -19.66 11.19 -4.33
N ALA A 207 -19.63 11.50 -3.02
CA ALA A 207 -19.37 12.86 -2.56
C ALA A 207 -18.00 13.35 -3.07
N PRO A 208 -17.81 14.67 -3.26
CA PRO A 208 -16.50 15.22 -3.58
C PRO A 208 -15.45 14.86 -2.53
N THR A 209 -14.18 14.96 -2.92
CA THR A 209 -13.07 14.71 -1.98
C THR A 209 -13.19 15.62 -0.75
N PRO A 210 -13.03 15.09 0.47
CA PRO A 210 -13.00 15.91 1.68
C PRO A 210 -11.65 16.64 1.85
N HIS A 211 -10.69 16.43 0.96
CA HIS A 211 -9.36 17.00 1.02
C HIS A 211 -9.23 18.22 0.12
N GLN A 212 -8.66 19.30 0.66
CA GLN A 212 -8.18 20.40 -0.16
C GLN A 212 -6.92 20.01 -0.94
N ALA A 213 -6.04 19.22 -0.31
CA ALA A 213 -4.84 18.68 -0.88
C ALA A 213 -4.40 17.37 -0.21
N LEU A 214 -3.67 16.55 -0.96
CA LEU A 214 -2.91 15.41 -0.46
C LEU A 214 -1.42 15.66 -0.69
N TYR A 215 -0.60 15.10 0.20
CA TYR A 215 0.84 15.31 0.20
C TYR A 215 1.57 13.97 0.17
N SER A 216 2.74 13.93 -0.48
CA SER A 216 3.64 12.78 -0.38
C SER A 216 4.92 13.15 0.35
N MET A 217 5.45 12.19 1.10
CA MET A 217 6.64 12.36 1.92
C MET A 217 7.71 11.34 1.57
N LYS A 218 8.98 11.71 1.78
CA LYS A 218 10.12 10.81 1.83
C LYS A 218 10.94 11.14 3.06
N GLY A 219 10.96 10.22 4.03
CA GLY A 219 11.41 10.54 5.39
C GLY A 219 10.61 11.74 5.92
N ASN A 220 11.29 12.71 6.51
CA ASN A 220 10.66 13.90 7.09
C ASN A 220 10.46 15.06 6.10
N SER A 221 10.60 14.79 4.79
CA SER A 221 10.49 15.79 3.74
C SER A 221 9.20 15.63 2.93
N LEU A 222 8.45 16.72 2.78
CA LEU A 222 7.35 16.83 1.81
C LEU A 222 7.94 16.95 0.39
N PHE A 223 7.48 16.09 -0.51
CA PHE A 223 7.94 16.00 -1.90
C PHE A 223 6.92 16.54 -2.90
N THR A 224 5.64 16.20 -2.71
CA THR A 224 4.58 16.61 -3.63
C THR A 224 3.37 17.16 -2.90
N VAL A 225 2.60 17.97 -3.62
CA VAL A 225 1.27 18.44 -3.24
C VAL A 225 0.33 18.19 -4.41
N ARG A 226 -0.80 17.53 -4.15
CA ARG A 226 -1.87 17.24 -5.12
C ARG A 226 -3.15 17.92 -4.69
N SER A 227 -3.75 18.72 -5.56
CA SER A 227 -5.04 19.38 -5.31
C SER A 227 -5.85 19.45 -6.60
N GLY A 228 -7.00 18.77 -6.62
CA GLY A 228 -7.79 18.56 -7.83
C GLY A 228 -7.01 17.73 -8.87
N PRO A 229 -6.99 18.13 -10.15
CA PRO A 229 -6.25 17.41 -11.18
C PRO A 229 -4.74 17.68 -11.13
N TRP A 230 -4.31 18.68 -10.37
CA TRP A 230 -2.92 19.16 -10.40
C TRP A 230 -2.07 18.50 -9.33
N LYS A 231 -0.85 18.12 -9.71
CA LYS A 231 0.18 17.63 -8.80
C LYS A 231 1.50 18.36 -9.07
N LEU A 232 2.07 18.95 -8.03
CA LEU A 232 3.36 19.63 -8.06
C LEU A 232 4.40 18.79 -7.32
N HIS A 233 5.48 18.45 -8.00
CA HIS A 233 6.70 17.92 -7.41
C HIS A 233 7.57 19.09 -6.97
N VAL A 234 7.52 19.43 -5.68
CA VAL A 234 8.34 20.52 -5.11
C VAL A 234 9.82 20.10 -5.05
N LYS A 235 10.09 18.81 -4.83
CA LYS A 235 11.43 18.22 -4.79
C LYS A 235 11.61 17.21 -5.93
N PRO A 236 12.83 17.04 -6.47
CA PRO A 236 13.08 16.09 -7.54
C PRO A 236 12.97 14.65 -7.00
N SER A 237 12.30 13.78 -7.75
CA SER A 237 12.17 12.35 -7.45
C SER A 237 12.72 11.53 -8.61
N PRO A 238 13.80 10.75 -8.45
CA PRO A 238 14.28 9.88 -9.52
C PRO A 238 13.21 8.87 -9.92
N ARG A 239 12.92 8.71 -11.24
CA ARG A 239 12.02 7.64 -11.72
C ARG A 239 12.65 6.25 -11.59
N GLN A 240 13.98 6.16 -11.62
CA GLN A 240 14.76 4.93 -11.47
C GLN A 240 15.68 5.00 -10.24
N VAL A 241 15.71 3.92 -9.45
CA VAL A 241 16.44 3.87 -8.17
C VAL A 241 17.69 2.96 -8.20
N LEU A 242 17.77 1.99 -9.13
CA LEU A 242 18.89 1.02 -9.22
C LEU A 242 19.58 1.03 -10.59
N ALA A 243 19.75 2.21 -11.20
CA ALA A 243 20.34 2.37 -12.53
C ALA A 243 21.63 1.55 -12.72
N GLY A 244 21.73 0.83 -13.85
CA GLY A 244 22.96 0.17 -14.29
C GLY A 244 23.30 -1.19 -13.65
N LYS A 245 22.45 -1.77 -12.79
CA LYS A 245 22.79 -3.05 -12.11
C LYS A 245 22.61 -4.33 -12.94
N GLY A 246 21.93 -4.27 -14.09
CA GLY A 246 21.97 -5.26 -15.18
C GLY A 246 21.82 -6.76 -14.79
N LYS A 247 22.25 -7.64 -15.70
CA LYS A 247 22.14 -9.12 -15.58
C LYS A 247 22.99 -9.74 -14.48
N ASN A 248 23.99 -9.01 -13.97
CA ASN A 248 24.91 -9.48 -12.93
C ASN A 248 24.47 -9.04 -11.52
N TRP A 249 23.27 -8.45 -11.38
CA TRP A 249 22.76 -8.09 -10.07
C TRP A 249 22.45 -9.33 -9.24
N ILE A 250 22.96 -9.37 -8.02
CA ILE A 250 22.60 -10.36 -7.02
C ILE A 250 21.73 -9.63 -6.00
N ASP A 251 20.52 -10.13 -5.74
CA ASP A 251 19.68 -9.56 -4.68
C ASP A 251 20.41 -9.75 -3.33
N PRO A 252 20.82 -8.68 -2.65
CA PRO A 252 21.51 -8.81 -1.35
C PRO A 252 20.61 -9.44 -0.28
N ARG A 253 19.31 -9.54 -0.53
CA ARG A 253 18.30 -10.19 0.32
C ARG A 253 18.14 -11.68 0.02
N GLY A 254 19.08 -12.25 -0.75
CA GLY A 254 19.11 -13.65 -1.14
C GLY A 254 18.88 -14.62 0.03
N PRO A 255 18.61 -15.90 -0.28
CA PRO A 255 18.32 -16.88 0.75
C PRO A 255 19.46 -16.91 1.77
N ASP A 256 19.12 -16.81 3.05
CA ASP A 256 20.08 -16.86 4.16
C ASP A 256 20.57 -18.29 4.46
N GLY A 257 20.39 -19.21 3.51
CA GLY A 257 20.69 -20.64 3.65
C GLY A 257 19.65 -21.43 4.44
N VAL A 258 18.71 -20.78 5.11
CA VAL A 258 17.67 -21.46 5.92
C VAL A 258 16.25 -21.18 5.44
N THR A 259 16.01 -20.03 4.82
CA THR A 259 14.71 -19.67 4.27
C THR A 259 14.52 -20.24 2.86
N ILE A 260 13.43 -20.99 2.66
CA ILE A 260 13.05 -21.51 1.34
C ILE A 260 12.30 -20.41 0.57
N ILE A 261 12.94 -19.91 -0.49
CA ILE A 261 12.41 -18.96 -1.47
C ILE A 261 12.76 -19.44 -2.88
N ALA A 262 12.27 -18.77 -3.93
CA ALA A 262 12.67 -19.05 -5.31
C ALA A 262 13.79 -18.09 -5.75
N PRO A 263 15.07 -18.33 -5.41
CA PRO A 263 16.14 -17.35 -5.57
C PRO A 263 16.43 -16.98 -7.03
N TYR A 264 16.23 -17.91 -7.96
CA TYR A 264 16.55 -17.74 -9.38
C TYR A 264 15.38 -17.19 -10.21
N GLU A 265 14.20 -17.02 -9.61
CA GLU A 265 12.98 -16.52 -10.27
C GLU A 265 12.54 -15.15 -9.70
N GLN A 266 13.40 -14.52 -8.89
CA GLN A 266 13.19 -13.16 -8.43
C GLN A 266 13.36 -12.17 -9.59
N ALA A 267 12.48 -11.17 -9.65
CA ALA A 267 12.64 -10.14 -10.67
C ALA A 267 13.90 -9.28 -10.45
N MET A 268 14.48 -8.83 -11.55
CA MET A 268 15.77 -8.14 -11.63
C MET A 268 15.59 -6.61 -11.79
N PRO A 269 16.62 -5.79 -11.51
CA PRO A 269 16.51 -4.32 -11.61
C PRO A 269 16.23 -3.78 -13.02
N ASP A 270 16.46 -4.57 -14.07
CA ASP A 270 16.10 -4.23 -15.45
C ASP A 270 14.61 -4.49 -15.76
N GLN A 271 13.88 -5.18 -14.87
CA GLN A 271 12.42 -5.36 -14.92
C GLN A 271 11.69 -4.28 -14.13
N GLN A 272 12.01 -3.02 -14.44
CA GLN A 272 11.40 -1.85 -13.80
C GLN A 272 9.91 -1.72 -14.18
N PRO A 273 9.00 -1.50 -13.20
CA PRO A 273 7.55 -1.60 -13.44
C PRO A 273 6.90 -0.34 -14.01
N GLY A 274 7.57 0.81 -13.93
CA GLY A 274 7.03 2.11 -14.35
C GLY A 274 7.74 2.72 -15.55
N ILE A 275 7.03 3.60 -16.25
CA ILE A 275 7.59 4.32 -17.40
C ILE A 275 8.60 5.38 -16.93
N HIS A 276 9.56 5.69 -17.80
CA HIS A 276 10.68 6.57 -17.47
C HIS A 276 11.10 7.49 -18.62
N ASN A 277 10.26 7.67 -19.64
CA ASN A 277 10.58 8.39 -20.87
C ASN A 277 10.13 9.87 -20.87
N GLY A 278 9.44 10.34 -19.83
CA GLY A 278 9.02 11.74 -19.70
C GLY A 278 10.14 12.69 -19.29
N ASP A 279 9.79 13.97 -19.09
CA ASP A 279 10.72 15.05 -18.75
C ASP A 279 11.62 14.72 -17.56
N GLN A 280 12.89 15.12 -17.63
CA GLN A 280 13.87 14.77 -16.61
C GLN A 280 13.46 15.28 -15.22
N PRO A 281 13.56 14.45 -14.16
CA PRO A 281 13.18 14.86 -12.81
C PRO A 281 13.98 16.06 -12.30
N VAL A 282 13.32 17.21 -12.21
CA VAL A 282 13.83 18.44 -11.60
C VAL A 282 12.87 18.91 -10.50
N PRO A 283 13.27 19.83 -9.60
CA PRO A 283 12.33 20.47 -8.69
C PRO A 283 11.26 21.26 -9.45
N MET A 284 10.12 21.50 -8.81
CA MET A 284 9.04 22.36 -9.30
C MET A 284 8.36 21.89 -10.60
N MET A 285 8.23 20.57 -10.79
CA MET A 285 7.50 20.03 -11.94
C MET A 285 5.99 19.95 -11.65
N LEU A 286 5.17 20.47 -12.56
CA LEU A 286 3.71 20.47 -12.45
C LEU A 286 3.11 19.55 -13.51
N PHE A 287 2.14 18.72 -13.09
CA PHE A 287 1.41 17.83 -13.98
C PHE A 287 -0.10 17.94 -13.77
N ASN A 288 -0.86 17.82 -14.86
CA ASN A 288 -2.31 17.65 -14.82
C ASN A 288 -2.66 16.17 -14.96
N LEU A 289 -2.95 15.49 -13.85
CA LEU A 289 -3.18 14.05 -13.80
C LEU A 289 -4.46 13.57 -14.49
N GLN A 290 -5.35 14.48 -14.89
CA GLN A 290 -6.52 14.14 -15.69
C GLN A 290 -6.16 13.97 -17.18
N GLN A 291 -5.14 14.69 -17.65
CA GLN A 291 -4.68 14.68 -19.04
C GLN A 291 -3.41 13.86 -19.21
N ASP A 292 -2.52 13.91 -18.22
CA ASP A 292 -1.23 13.25 -18.16
C ASP A 292 -1.10 12.49 -16.82
N ILE A 293 -1.83 11.37 -16.74
CA ILE A 293 -1.82 10.47 -15.58
C ILE A 293 -0.43 9.87 -15.31
N ALA A 294 0.42 9.84 -16.33
CA ALA A 294 1.73 9.23 -16.27
C ALA A 294 2.85 10.24 -16.02
N GLU A 295 2.54 11.52 -15.81
CA GLU A 295 3.49 12.57 -15.43
C GLU A 295 4.69 12.65 -16.41
N GLN A 296 4.40 12.76 -17.70
CA GLN A 296 5.36 12.87 -18.79
C GLN A 296 5.75 14.31 -19.10
N ASP A 297 4.79 15.23 -19.11
CA ASP A 297 4.97 16.59 -19.63
C ASP A 297 4.89 17.61 -18.49
N ASN A 298 6.01 18.25 -18.16
CA ASN A 298 6.06 19.28 -17.14
C ASN A 298 5.47 20.59 -17.67
N VAL A 299 4.34 21.01 -17.10
CA VAL A 299 3.61 22.20 -17.53
C VAL A 299 3.69 23.38 -16.54
N ALA A 300 4.77 23.44 -15.75
CA ALA A 300 4.92 24.44 -14.69
C ALA A 300 5.04 25.87 -15.22
N ASP A 301 5.73 26.06 -16.35
CA ASP A 301 5.98 27.39 -16.94
C ASP A 301 4.71 27.95 -17.62
N GLU A 302 3.83 27.06 -18.10
CA GLU A 302 2.54 27.40 -18.71
C GLU A 302 1.46 27.76 -17.69
N HIS A 303 1.61 27.30 -16.44
CA HIS A 303 0.60 27.46 -15.37
C HIS A 303 1.18 28.03 -14.05
N PRO A 304 1.83 29.21 -14.07
CA PRO A 304 2.45 29.80 -12.89
C PRO A 304 1.45 30.08 -11.76
N GLU A 305 0.19 30.37 -12.08
CA GLU A 305 -0.88 30.57 -11.12
C GLU A 305 -1.24 29.29 -10.35
N VAL A 306 -1.17 28.12 -11.01
CA VAL A 306 -1.39 26.82 -10.38
C VAL A 306 -0.22 26.48 -9.47
N VAL A 307 1.01 26.72 -9.93
CA VAL A 307 2.22 26.53 -9.12
C VAL A 307 2.14 27.38 -7.85
N ALA A 308 1.82 28.66 -7.96
CA ALA A 308 1.69 29.55 -6.81
C ALA A 308 0.64 29.07 -5.81
N ARG A 309 -0.54 28.63 -6.29
CA ARG A 309 -1.61 28.07 -5.46
C ARG A 309 -1.17 26.81 -4.71
N LEU A 310 -0.49 25.88 -5.39
CA LEU A 310 -0.01 24.63 -4.79
C LEU A 310 1.14 24.88 -3.81
N MET A 311 2.04 25.83 -4.09
CA MET A 311 3.10 26.23 -3.17
C MET A 311 2.56 26.86 -1.89
N LYS A 312 1.46 27.62 -1.96
CA LYS A 312 0.76 28.10 -0.76
C LYS A 312 0.34 26.93 0.14
N LEU A 313 -0.33 25.92 -0.43
CA LEU A 313 -0.76 24.72 0.29
C LEU A 313 0.41 23.90 0.84
N TYR A 314 1.53 23.86 0.12
CA TYR A 314 2.78 23.24 0.57
C TYR A 314 3.34 23.94 1.79
N HIS A 315 3.43 25.28 1.78
CA HIS A 315 3.97 26.06 2.88
C HIS A 315 3.08 26.00 4.13
N GLU A 316 1.75 26.01 3.95
CA GLU A 316 0.79 25.81 5.05
C GLU A 316 1.04 24.48 5.75
N MET A 317 1.05 23.37 5.02
CA MET A 317 1.34 22.03 5.58
C MET A 317 2.75 21.95 6.19
N GLN A 318 3.74 22.57 5.56
CA GLN A 318 5.11 22.58 6.09
C GLN A 318 5.24 23.38 7.40
N ALA A 319 4.37 24.37 7.63
CA ALA A 319 4.35 25.15 8.87
C ALA A 319 3.76 24.36 10.05
N GLU A 320 2.87 23.39 9.79
CA GLU A 320 2.31 22.51 10.82
C GLU A 320 3.37 21.56 11.40
N VAL A 321 4.40 21.22 10.63
CA VAL A 321 5.48 20.33 11.08
C VAL A 321 6.60 21.14 11.78
N PRO A 322 6.98 20.80 13.03
CA PRO A 322 8.10 21.45 13.71
C PRO A 322 9.40 21.42 12.89
N ALA A 323 10.16 22.52 12.91
CA ALA A 323 11.41 22.63 12.16
C ALA A 323 12.47 21.59 12.56
N SER A 324 12.45 21.15 13.83
CA SER A 324 13.31 20.08 14.35
C SER A 324 13.06 18.73 13.68
N ILE A 325 11.82 18.46 13.25
CA ILE A 325 11.45 17.22 12.54
C ILE A 325 11.80 17.35 11.06
N ARG A 326 11.49 18.51 10.43
CA ARG A 326 11.73 18.77 9.00
C ARG A 326 13.20 18.65 8.59
N ASN A 327 14.12 19.03 9.48
CA ASN A 327 15.55 19.08 9.21
C ASN A 327 16.34 17.89 9.80
N TYR A 328 15.64 16.85 10.26
CA TYR A 328 16.30 15.65 10.77
C TYR A 328 17.07 14.96 9.64
N LYS A 329 18.39 14.89 9.78
CA LYS A 329 19.32 14.26 8.84
C LYS A 329 19.48 12.78 9.13
#